data_AF-A0A2C5WWI6-F1
#
_entry.id   AF-A0A2C5WWI6-F1
#
_cell.length_a   1.000
_cell.length_b   1.000
_cell.length_c   1.000
_cell.angle_alpha   90.00
_cell.angle_beta   90.00
_cell.angle_gamma   90.00
#
_symmetry.space_group_name_H-M   'P 1'
#
loop_
_entity.id
_entity.type
_entity.pdbx_description
1 polymer ?
#
loop_
_entity_poly.entity_id
_entity_poly.type
_entity_poly.pdbx_seq_one_letter_code
_entity_poly.pdbx_strand_id
1 'polypeptide(L)'
;MRFLSVLPLALSFSGLCQALSFYESGYEIKSLKNQRAVVLHDYKTGYDTLIDLFHFGHDEFFINVVNNDLEPADKKLGLRAIYNEVFSRERRFPQDMNWMIFDVGKDPETTKAIAEIRRRRGVQRRREVRIAPGEVGWDTILSTKYFGYLSDIDTRHPQKVVLSKKSFEYQDRILEIDTIHFGFESSDDWFTSFGSPTERLDAGDNQPLSDDEEGASLQALFLEEEELKFVDDMDVDLVDEDDANP
;
A
#
# COMPACT_ATOMS: atom_id res chain seq x y z
N MET A 1 -19.26 -33.72 38.31
CA MET A 1 -18.01 -32.95 38.31
C MET A 1 -18.15 -31.85 37.26
N ARG A 2 -18.11 -30.57 37.66
CA ARG A 2 -18.19 -29.41 36.75
C ARG A 2 -16.76 -28.99 36.43
N PHE A 3 -16.34 -29.11 35.17
CA PHE A 3 -15.08 -28.54 34.72
C PHE A 3 -15.26 -27.04 34.51
N LEU A 4 -14.52 -26.24 35.29
CA LEU A 4 -14.46 -24.78 35.17
C LEU A 4 -13.68 -24.42 33.90
N SER A 5 -14.35 -23.71 32.99
CA SER A 5 -13.79 -23.14 31.77
C SER A 5 -12.87 -21.96 32.11
N VAL A 6 -11.54 -22.16 32.05
CA VAL A 6 -10.53 -21.12 32.29
C VAL A 6 -9.99 -20.48 30.99
N LEU A 7 -10.63 -20.76 29.85
CA LEU A 7 -10.15 -20.37 28.52
C LEU A 7 -10.23 -18.88 28.11
N PRO A 8 -11.03 -17.97 28.71
CA PRO A 8 -11.09 -16.60 28.23
C PRO A 8 -9.91 -15.71 28.67
N LEU A 9 -9.13 -16.10 29.68
CA LEU A 9 -8.06 -15.23 30.21
C LEU A 9 -6.78 -15.29 29.35
N ALA A 10 -6.44 -16.45 28.79
CA ALA A 10 -5.19 -16.63 28.03
C ALA A 10 -5.17 -15.82 26.72
N LEU A 11 -6.34 -15.57 26.11
CA LEU A 11 -6.45 -14.78 24.87
C LEU A 11 -6.19 -13.28 25.09
N SER A 12 -6.44 -12.72 26.28
CA SER A 12 -6.17 -11.30 26.52
C SER A 12 -4.69 -10.99 26.74
N PHE A 13 -3.90 -11.97 27.22
CA PHE A 13 -2.47 -11.78 27.46
C PHE A 13 -1.66 -11.74 26.16
N SER A 14 -2.05 -12.52 25.14
CA SER A 14 -1.33 -12.53 23.85
C SER A 14 -1.40 -11.19 23.12
N GLY A 15 -2.54 -10.48 23.20
CA GLY A 15 -2.67 -9.14 22.60
C GLY A 15 -1.84 -8.07 23.31
N LEU A 16 -1.75 -8.13 24.65
CA LEU A 16 -0.98 -7.16 25.43
C LEU A 16 0.53 -7.29 25.21
N CYS A 17 1.07 -8.51 25.08
CA CYS A 17 2.49 -8.72 24.77
C CYS A 17 2.87 -8.16 23.38
N GLN A 18 2.00 -8.29 22.38
CA GLN A 18 2.27 -7.77 21.03
C GLN A 18 2.27 -6.24 21.01
N ALA A 19 1.28 -5.60 21.63
CA ALA A 19 1.22 -4.14 21.74
C ALA A 19 2.45 -3.58 22.48
N LEU A 20 2.89 -4.22 23.57
CA LEU A 20 4.09 -3.79 24.31
C LEU A 20 5.35 -3.87 23.43
N SER A 21 5.52 -4.97 22.68
CA SER A 21 6.66 -5.15 21.78
C SER A 21 6.69 -4.13 20.63
N PHE A 22 5.53 -3.62 20.22
CA PHE A 22 5.41 -2.61 19.16
C PHE A 22 6.06 -1.28 19.58
N TYR A 23 5.64 -0.73 20.73
CA TYR A 23 6.18 0.53 21.25
C TYR A 23 7.62 0.38 21.76
N GLU A 24 7.98 -0.76 22.35
CA GLU A 24 9.37 -1.02 22.78
C GLU A 24 10.36 -1.08 21.61
N SER A 25 9.89 -1.49 20.42
CA SER A 25 10.69 -1.47 19.20
C SER A 25 10.82 -0.06 18.59
N GLY A 26 10.15 0.94 19.18
CA GLY A 26 10.16 2.33 18.75
C GLY A 26 9.10 2.68 17.71
N TYR A 27 8.16 1.77 17.42
CA TYR A 27 7.07 2.08 16.51
C TYR A 27 5.96 2.85 17.21
N GLU A 28 5.40 3.80 16.48
CA GLU A 28 4.24 4.55 16.91
C GLU A 28 3.20 4.60 15.79
N ILE A 29 1.93 4.60 16.18
CA ILE A 29 0.82 4.83 15.27
C ILE A 29 0.29 6.24 15.50
N LYS A 30 0.47 7.09 14.49
CA LYS A 30 -0.06 8.45 14.44
C LYS A 30 -1.35 8.48 13.64
N SER A 31 -2.38 9.10 14.22
CA SER A 31 -3.67 9.27 13.56
C SER A 31 -3.67 10.56 12.74
N LEU A 32 -4.03 10.45 11.46
CA LEU A 32 -4.10 11.55 10.52
C LEU A 32 -5.47 11.52 9.84
N LYS A 33 -6.48 12.20 10.40
CA LYS A 33 -7.88 12.10 9.92
C LYS A 33 -8.32 10.62 9.77
N ASN A 34 -8.58 10.18 8.54
CA ASN A 34 -8.98 8.83 8.13
C ASN A 34 -7.81 7.89 7.81
N GLN A 35 -6.58 8.32 8.09
CA GLN A 35 -5.35 7.58 7.87
C GLN A 35 -4.65 7.24 9.19
N ARG A 36 -3.82 6.20 9.14
CA ARG A 36 -2.89 5.82 10.21
C ARG A 36 -1.50 5.76 9.61
N ALA A 37 -0.61 6.59 10.14
CA ALA A 37 0.81 6.54 9.82
C ALA A 37 1.50 5.68 10.87
N VAL A 38 2.22 4.65 10.41
CA VAL A 38 3.14 3.90 11.24
C VAL A 38 4.52 4.54 11.07
N VAL A 39 5.06 5.05 12.16
CA VAL A 39 6.37 5.68 12.18
C VAL A 39 7.31 4.92 13.10
N LEU A 40 8.58 4.90 12.75
CA LEU A 40 9.65 4.43 13.61
C LEU A 40 10.35 5.66 14.21
N HIS A 41 10.27 5.81 15.54
CA HIS A 41 10.90 6.90 16.26
C HIS A 41 12.37 6.56 16.58
N ASP A 42 13.29 7.40 16.13
CA ASP A 42 14.70 7.30 16.52
C ASP A 42 14.99 8.18 17.74
N TYR A 43 15.01 7.56 18.93
CA TYR A 43 15.32 8.26 20.19
C TYR A 43 16.71 8.90 20.24
N LYS A 44 17.66 8.54 19.35
CA LYS A 44 18.98 9.18 19.31
C LYS A 44 18.95 10.52 18.59
N THR A 45 18.20 10.59 17.49
CA THR A 45 18.16 11.77 16.63
C THR A 45 16.91 12.63 16.89
N GLY A 46 15.87 12.04 17.49
CA GLY A 46 14.58 12.66 17.76
C GLY A 46 13.65 12.73 16.54
N TYR A 47 14.03 12.14 15.42
CA TYR A 47 13.25 12.14 14.18
C TYR A 47 12.40 10.89 14.03
N ASP A 48 11.27 11.05 13.33
CA ASP A 48 10.37 9.97 12.97
C ASP A 48 10.56 9.59 11.50
N THR A 49 10.72 8.31 11.23
CA THR A 49 10.72 7.78 9.86
C THR A 49 9.35 7.18 9.56
N LEU A 50 8.68 7.64 8.50
CA LEU A 50 7.44 6.99 8.04
C LEU A 50 7.77 5.62 7.45
N ILE A 51 7.15 4.58 8.00
CA ILE A 51 7.31 3.20 7.54
C ILE A 51 6.19 2.85 6.58
N ASP A 52 4.94 2.97 7.04
CA ASP A 52 3.75 2.61 6.29
C ASP A 52 2.63 3.64 6.53
N LEU A 53 1.79 3.85 5.51
CA LEU A 53 0.59 4.68 5.59
C LEU A 53 -0.64 3.85 5.23
N PHE A 54 -1.62 3.87 6.13
CA PHE A 54 -2.87 3.13 6.00
C PHE A 54 -4.03 4.09 5.81
N HIS A 55 -4.94 3.77 4.91
CA HIS A 55 -6.21 4.47 4.75
C HIS A 55 -7.36 3.46 4.84
N PHE A 56 -8.34 3.74 5.70
CA PHE A 56 -9.47 2.87 5.95
C PHE A 56 -10.74 3.42 5.30
N GLY A 57 -11.25 2.69 4.30
CA GLY A 57 -12.56 2.92 3.70
C GLY A 57 -13.67 2.23 4.47
N HIS A 58 -14.85 2.14 3.84
CA HIS A 58 -15.97 1.38 4.40
C HIS A 58 -15.71 -0.13 4.35
N ASP A 59 -15.38 -0.65 3.15
CA ASP A 59 -15.15 -2.07 2.85
C ASP A 59 -13.77 -2.34 2.21
N GLU A 60 -12.93 -1.32 2.12
CA GLU A 60 -11.58 -1.41 1.58
C GLU A 60 -10.56 -0.82 2.54
N PHE A 61 -9.31 -1.23 2.39
CA PHE A 61 -8.20 -0.52 2.99
C PHE A 61 -7.01 -0.45 2.05
N PHE A 62 -6.35 0.69 2.10
CA PHE A 62 -5.24 1.04 1.22
C PHE A 62 -3.96 1.15 2.04
N ILE A 63 -2.90 0.55 1.51
CA ILE A 63 -1.57 0.50 2.11
C ILE A 63 -0.61 1.17 1.13
N ASN A 64 0.08 2.18 1.63
CA ASN A 64 1.31 2.67 1.00
C ASN A 64 2.49 2.21 1.87
N VAL A 65 3.27 1.27 1.32
CA VAL A 65 4.51 0.80 1.94
C VAL A 65 5.62 1.74 1.52
N VAL A 66 6.15 2.52 2.47
CA VAL A 66 7.07 3.62 2.16
C VAL A 66 8.51 3.17 2.30
N ASN A 67 8.93 2.78 3.51
CA ASN A 67 10.34 2.62 3.86
C ASN A 67 10.66 1.31 4.61
N ASN A 68 9.86 0.27 4.42
CA ASN A 68 10.05 -1.00 5.13
C ASN A 68 11.46 -1.61 4.92
N ASP A 69 12.07 -1.37 3.76
CA ASP A 69 13.42 -1.87 3.42
C ASP A 69 14.57 -1.07 4.07
N LEU A 70 14.29 0.12 4.62
CA LEU A 70 15.29 0.99 5.27
C LEU A 70 15.37 0.78 6.79
N GLU A 71 14.56 -0.13 7.34
CA GLU A 71 14.47 -0.38 8.77
C GLU A 71 15.68 -1.17 9.30
N PRO A 72 16.26 -0.78 10.46
CA PRO A 72 17.31 -1.57 11.11
C PRO A 72 16.82 -2.99 11.42
N ALA A 73 17.57 -4.01 10.98
CA ALA A 73 17.16 -5.41 11.09
C ALA A 73 16.89 -5.88 12.53
N ASP A 74 17.53 -5.26 13.53
CA ASP A 74 17.37 -5.57 14.96
C ASP A 74 16.08 -5.03 15.58
N LYS A 75 15.45 -4.05 14.93
CA LYS A 75 14.19 -3.43 15.39
C LYS A 75 13.00 -3.72 14.48
N LYS A 76 13.25 -4.27 13.29
CA LYS A 76 12.24 -4.49 12.27
C LYS A 76 11.15 -5.44 12.74
N LEU A 77 9.94 -4.91 12.92
CA LEU A 77 8.75 -5.72 13.12
C LEU A 77 8.32 -6.34 11.80
N GLY A 78 7.79 -7.56 11.87
CA GLY A 78 7.14 -8.15 10.71
C GLY A 78 5.87 -7.37 10.35
N LEU A 79 5.58 -7.26 9.05
CA LEU A 79 4.36 -6.61 8.52
C LEU A 79 3.11 -7.04 9.28
N ARG A 80 2.93 -8.34 9.54
CA ARG A 80 1.80 -8.85 10.31
C ARG A 80 1.64 -8.20 11.70
N ALA A 81 2.73 -7.96 12.42
CA ALA A 81 2.68 -7.33 13.74
C ALA A 81 2.25 -5.86 13.63
N ILE A 82 2.80 -5.13 12.65
CA ILE A 82 2.41 -3.75 12.37
C ILE A 82 0.92 -3.67 12.05
N TYR A 83 0.44 -4.52 11.15
CA TYR A 83 -0.94 -4.51 10.70
C TYR A 83 -1.91 -4.88 11.82
N ASN A 84 -1.60 -5.92 12.60
CA ASN A 84 -2.44 -6.30 13.73
C ASN A 84 -2.63 -5.14 14.71
N GLU A 85 -1.57 -4.37 14.99
CA GLU A 85 -1.66 -3.21 15.88
C GLU A 85 -2.52 -2.09 15.26
N VAL A 86 -2.35 -1.80 13.96
CA VAL A 86 -3.17 -0.80 13.25
C VAL A 86 -4.65 -1.19 13.23
N PHE A 87 -4.97 -2.43 12.86
CA PHE A 87 -6.35 -2.95 12.83
C PHE A 87 -6.99 -3.01 14.22
N SER A 88 -6.22 -3.39 15.24
CA SER A 88 -6.65 -3.38 16.64
C SER A 88 -7.08 -1.97 17.09
N ARG A 89 -6.32 -0.93 16.72
CA ARG A 89 -6.67 0.46 17.01
C ARG A 89 -7.96 0.90 16.31
N GLU A 90 -8.19 0.45 15.08
CA GLU A 90 -9.45 0.71 14.36
C GLU A 90 -10.61 -0.16 14.82
N ARG A 91 -10.37 -1.15 15.71
CA ARG A 91 -11.36 -2.16 16.13
C ARG A 91 -11.97 -2.91 14.94
N ARG A 92 -11.14 -3.18 13.93
CA ARG A 92 -11.51 -3.95 12.74
C ARG A 92 -10.58 -5.13 12.59
N PHE A 93 -10.98 -6.10 11.78
CA PHE A 93 -10.12 -7.21 11.38
C PHE A 93 -9.81 -7.12 9.87
N PRO A 94 -8.64 -7.60 9.42
CA PRO A 94 -8.36 -7.71 7.99
C PRO A 94 -9.45 -8.47 7.23
N GLN A 95 -10.04 -9.48 7.87
CA GLN A 95 -11.10 -10.32 7.31
C GLN A 95 -12.42 -9.58 7.07
N ASP A 96 -12.64 -8.43 7.71
CA ASP A 96 -13.83 -7.61 7.52
C ASP A 96 -13.76 -6.78 6.23
N MET A 97 -12.59 -6.77 5.57
CA MET A 97 -12.35 -5.97 4.36
C MET A 97 -12.61 -6.81 3.12
N ASN A 98 -13.30 -6.22 2.15
CA ASN A 98 -13.56 -6.83 0.84
C ASN A 98 -12.39 -6.64 -0.11
N TRP A 99 -11.65 -5.55 0.08
CA TRP A 99 -10.51 -5.17 -0.74
C TRP A 99 -9.30 -4.80 0.10
N MET A 100 -8.14 -5.29 -0.33
CA MET A 100 -6.83 -4.85 0.13
C MET A 100 -6.07 -4.22 -1.03
N ILE A 101 -5.68 -2.96 -0.88
CA ILE A 101 -5.10 -2.17 -1.97
C ILE A 101 -3.68 -1.79 -1.63
N PHE A 102 -2.74 -2.03 -2.55
CA PHE A 102 -1.35 -1.66 -2.42
C PHE A 102 -0.96 -0.58 -3.44
N ASP A 103 -0.27 0.44 -2.97
CA ASP A 103 0.52 1.35 -3.80
C ASP A 103 1.77 0.63 -4.32
N VAL A 104 1.98 0.66 -5.63
CA VAL A 104 3.17 0.05 -6.26
C VAL A 104 4.00 1.04 -7.06
N GLY A 105 3.72 2.35 -6.94
CA GLY A 105 4.39 3.39 -7.71
C GLY A 105 5.90 3.45 -7.50
N LYS A 106 6.38 3.04 -6.32
CA LYS A 106 7.82 2.97 -5.98
C LYS A 106 8.49 1.64 -6.34
N ASP A 107 7.76 0.70 -6.92
CA ASP A 107 8.29 -0.58 -7.37
C ASP A 107 8.33 -0.64 -8.91
N PRO A 108 9.48 -0.35 -9.53
CA PRO A 108 9.60 -0.32 -10.99
C PRO A 108 9.42 -1.70 -11.63
N GLU A 109 9.75 -2.79 -10.92
CA GLU A 109 9.58 -4.16 -11.42
C GLU A 109 8.09 -4.51 -11.50
N THR A 110 7.36 -4.28 -10.41
CA THR A 110 5.91 -4.50 -10.37
C THR A 110 5.18 -3.56 -11.35
N THR A 111 5.59 -2.30 -11.42
CA THR A 111 5.02 -1.33 -12.38
C THR A 111 5.21 -1.78 -13.83
N LYS A 112 6.40 -2.32 -14.17
CA LYS A 112 6.67 -2.89 -15.50
C LYS A 112 5.82 -4.13 -15.77
N ALA A 113 5.64 -5.01 -14.78
CA ALA A 113 4.77 -6.17 -14.90
C ALA A 113 3.31 -5.79 -15.18
N ILE A 114 2.78 -4.79 -14.48
CA ILE A 114 1.44 -4.25 -14.71
C ILE A 114 1.32 -3.68 -16.13
N ALA A 115 2.29 -2.91 -16.58
CA ALA A 115 2.31 -2.35 -17.94
C ALA A 115 2.28 -3.46 -19.01
N GLU A 116 3.03 -4.55 -18.79
CA GLU A 116 3.05 -5.70 -19.68
C GLU A 116 1.70 -6.43 -19.72
N ILE A 117 1.04 -6.60 -18.58
CA ILE A 117 -0.30 -7.18 -18.51
C ILE A 117 -1.30 -6.33 -19.31
N ARG A 118 -1.29 -5.00 -19.12
CA ARG A 118 -2.15 -4.08 -19.88
C ARG A 118 -1.90 -4.19 -21.39
N ARG A 119 -0.63 -4.22 -21.80
CA ARG A 119 -0.23 -4.37 -23.21
C ARG A 119 -0.74 -5.68 -23.81
N ARG A 120 -0.57 -6.81 -23.13
CA ARG A 120 -1.03 -8.13 -23.61
C ARG A 120 -2.54 -8.22 -23.73
N ARG A 121 -3.29 -7.50 -22.88
CA ARG A 121 -4.75 -7.43 -22.93
C ARG A 121 -5.27 -6.36 -23.91
N GLY A 122 -4.39 -5.59 -24.57
CA GLY A 122 -4.79 -4.51 -25.46
C GLY A 122 -5.52 -3.35 -24.76
N VAL A 123 -5.30 -3.18 -23.45
CA VAL A 123 -5.97 -2.17 -22.62
C VAL A 123 -5.08 -0.92 -22.53
N GLN A 124 -5.71 0.26 -22.60
CA GLN A 124 -5.02 1.54 -22.45
C GLN A 124 -4.36 1.67 -21.07
N ARG A 125 -3.24 2.40 -20.99
CA ARG A 125 -2.41 2.54 -19.77
C ARG A 125 -3.19 2.97 -18.52
N ARG A 126 -4.23 3.80 -18.68
CA ARG A 126 -5.04 4.34 -17.57
C ARG A 126 -6.29 3.53 -17.25
N ARG A 127 -6.68 2.60 -18.13
CA ARG A 127 -7.89 1.79 -17.89
C ARG A 127 -7.59 0.71 -16.86
N GLU A 128 -8.59 0.46 -16.03
CA GLU A 128 -8.58 -0.65 -15.09
C GLU A 128 -8.44 -1.98 -15.83
N VAL A 129 -7.62 -2.87 -15.28
CA VAL A 129 -7.56 -4.26 -15.72
C VAL A 129 -8.02 -5.15 -14.60
N ARG A 130 -8.97 -6.02 -14.95
CA ARG A 130 -9.61 -6.99 -14.06
C ARG A 130 -9.08 -8.36 -14.39
N ILE A 131 -8.61 -9.09 -13.39
CA ILE A 131 -7.97 -10.39 -13.56
C ILE A 131 -8.65 -11.38 -12.63
N ALA A 132 -9.28 -12.40 -13.21
CA ALA A 132 -9.80 -13.55 -12.47
C ALA A 132 -8.73 -14.66 -12.33
N PRO A 133 -8.89 -15.59 -11.37
CA PRO A 133 -8.02 -16.74 -11.22
C PRO A 133 -7.82 -17.51 -12.53
N GLY A 134 -6.56 -17.77 -12.88
CA GLY A 134 -6.19 -18.48 -14.11
C GLY A 134 -6.14 -17.62 -15.38
N GLU A 135 -6.53 -16.34 -15.33
CA GLU A 135 -6.39 -15.45 -16.48
C GLU A 135 -4.96 -14.93 -16.67
N VAL A 136 -4.67 -14.42 -17.88
CA VAL A 136 -3.38 -13.80 -18.21
C VAL A 136 -3.05 -12.67 -17.23
N GLY A 137 -1.93 -12.80 -16.53
CA GLY A 137 -1.45 -11.84 -15.54
C GLY A 137 -1.74 -12.23 -14.09
N TRP A 138 -2.59 -13.23 -13.83
CA TRP A 138 -2.89 -13.70 -12.47
C TRP A 138 -1.62 -14.14 -11.74
N ASP A 139 -0.92 -15.14 -12.29
CA ASP A 139 0.31 -15.68 -11.68
C ASP A 139 1.42 -14.62 -11.59
N THR A 140 1.47 -13.70 -12.56
CA THR A 140 2.42 -12.58 -12.53
C THR A 140 2.18 -11.69 -11.32
N ILE A 141 0.92 -11.34 -11.01
CA ILE A 141 0.61 -10.54 -9.83
C ILE A 141 0.84 -11.33 -8.54
N LEU A 142 0.48 -12.62 -8.51
CA LEU A 142 0.73 -13.47 -7.33
C LEU A 142 2.23 -13.70 -7.06
N SER A 143 3.10 -13.55 -8.07
CA SER A 143 4.55 -13.60 -7.88
C SER A 143 5.18 -12.31 -7.33
N THR A 144 4.40 -11.24 -7.17
CA THR A 144 4.92 -9.95 -6.64
C THR A 144 5.06 -9.98 -5.11
N LYS A 145 5.94 -9.13 -4.57
CA LYS A 145 6.10 -8.95 -3.12
C LYS A 145 4.80 -8.54 -2.42
N TYR A 146 3.91 -7.83 -3.13
CA TYR A 146 2.62 -7.38 -2.61
C TYR A 146 1.65 -8.52 -2.31
N PHE A 147 1.70 -9.62 -3.07
CA PHE A 147 0.96 -10.83 -2.71
C PHE A 147 1.57 -11.55 -1.50
N GLY A 148 2.89 -11.48 -1.33
CA GLY A 148 3.56 -11.90 -0.10
C GLY A 148 3.05 -11.11 1.11
N TYR A 149 3.02 -9.78 0.99
CA TYR A 149 2.49 -8.90 2.04
C TYR A 149 1.03 -9.22 2.36
N LEU A 150 0.18 -9.32 1.33
CA LEU A 150 -1.22 -9.77 1.46
C LEU A 150 -1.32 -11.05 2.31
N SER A 151 -0.52 -12.06 1.98
CA SER A 151 -0.54 -13.38 2.62
C SER A 151 -0.08 -13.35 4.08
N ASP A 152 0.80 -12.40 4.43
CA ASP A 152 1.23 -12.20 5.82
C ASP A 152 0.15 -11.55 6.68
N ILE A 153 -0.71 -10.72 6.07
CA ILE A 153 -1.75 -9.93 6.73
C ILE A 153 -3.05 -10.74 6.82
N ASP A 154 -3.47 -11.34 5.71
CA ASP A 154 -4.74 -12.04 5.57
C ASP A 154 -4.51 -13.43 4.94
N THR A 155 -5.09 -14.44 5.58
CA THR A 155 -5.00 -15.83 5.12
C THR A 155 -6.00 -16.16 4.01
N ARG A 156 -6.94 -15.26 3.69
CA ARG A 156 -7.89 -15.47 2.60
C ARG A 156 -7.18 -15.39 1.26
N HIS A 157 -7.51 -16.31 0.35
CA HIS A 157 -7.01 -16.23 -1.03
C HIS A 157 -7.85 -15.23 -1.83
N PRO A 158 -7.23 -14.28 -2.55
CA PRO A 158 -7.95 -13.35 -3.40
C PRO A 158 -8.69 -14.12 -4.50
N GLN A 159 -9.92 -13.72 -4.75
CA GLN A 159 -10.79 -14.25 -5.80
C GLN A 159 -10.77 -13.37 -7.06
N LYS A 160 -10.16 -12.18 -6.97
CA LYS A 160 -10.00 -11.24 -8.07
C LYS A 160 -8.85 -10.27 -7.80
N VAL A 161 -8.24 -9.79 -8.88
CA VAL A 161 -7.24 -8.71 -8.86
C VAL A 161 -7.71 -7.59 -9.77
N VAL A 162 -7.63 -6.35 -9.30
CA VAL A 162 -7.83 -5.15 -10.13
C VAL A 162 -6.54 -4.33 -10.15
N LEU A 163 -6.08 -4.01 -11.35
CA LEU A 163 -4.95 -3.13 -11.61
C LEU A 163 -5.47 -1.78 -12.08
N SER A 164 -5.35 -0.76 -11.25
CA SER A 164 -5.84 0.59 -11.57
C SER A 164 -4.73 1.63 -11.42
N LYS A 165 -5.08 2.89 -11.70
CA LYS A 165 -4.23 4.04 -11.40
C LYS A 165 -4.96 4.93 -10.41
N LYS A 166 -4.25 5.36 -9.37
CA LYS A 166 -4.71 6.41 -8.46
C LYS A 166 -4.04 7.71 -8.89
N SER A 167 -4.86 8.73 -9.13
CA SER A 167 -4.39 10.08 -9.45
C SER A 167 -4.47 10.93 -8.19
N PHE A 168 -3.43 11.73 -7.93
CA PHE A 168 -3.45 12.73 -6.88
C PHE A 168 -2.75 14.00 -7.38
N GLU A 169 -3.20 15.13 -6.86
CA GLU A 169 -2.61 16.43 -7.17
C GLU A 169 -1.52 16.75 -6.17
N TYR A 170 -0.37 17.18 -6.69
CA TYR A 170 0.78 17.60 -5.89
C TYR A 170 1.48 18.77 -6.58
N GLN A 171 1.57 19.92 -5.90
CA GLN A 171 2.20 21.14 -6.43
C GLN A 171 1.72 21.48 -7.85
N ASP A 172 0.40 21.56 -8.04
CA ASP A 172 -0.26 21.83 -9.34
C ASP A 172 0.05 20.79 -10.45
N ARG A 173 0.54 19.59 -10.08
CA ARG A 173 0.77 18.47 -11.00
C ARG A 173 -0.11 17.29 -10.64
N ILE A 174 -0.62 16.60 -11.65
CA ILE A 174 -1.31 15.32 -11.46
C ILE A 174 -0.29 14.20 -11.53
N LEU A 175 -0.08 13.51 -10.41
CA LEU A 175 0.71 12.29 -10.32
C LEU A 175 -0.21 11.07 -10.42
N GLU A 176 0.24 10.03 -11.12
CA GLU A 176 -0.51 8.79 -11.30
C GLU A 176 0.33 7.59 -10.87
N ILE A 177 -0.10 6.94 -9.79
CA ILE A 177 0.54 5.74 -9.27
C ILE A 177 -0.24 4.50 -9.68
N ASP A 178 0.47 3.42 -9.98
CA ASP A 178 -0.15 2.11 -10.18
C ASP A 178 -0.54 1.51 -8.83
N THR A 179 -1.69 0.83 -8.80
CA THR A 179 -2.17 0.15 -7.60
C THR A 179 -2.64 -1.27 -7.91
N ILE A 180 -2.49 -2.16 -6.95
CA ILE A 180 -2.99 -3.55 -7.01
C ILE A 180 -4.07 -3.71 -5.94
N HIS A 181 -5.26 -4.12 -6.38
CA HIS A 181 -6.40 -4.37 -5.52
C HIS A 181 -6.66 -5.87 -5.46
N PHE A 182 -6.56 -6.46 -4.27
CA PHE A 182 -6.88 -7.85 -4.01
C PHE A 182 -8.29 -7.92 -3.42
N GLY A 183 -9.22 -8.56 -4.15
CA GLY A 183 -10.59 -8.73 -3.71
C GLY A 183 -10.87 -10.16 -3.24
N PHE A 184 -11.59 -10.31 -2.13
CA PHE A 184 -11.83 -11.61 -1.49
C PHE A 184 -13.22 -12.19 -1.72
N GLU A 185 -14.20 -11.38 -2.11
CA GLU A 185 -15.55 -11.85 -2.41
C GLU A 185 -15.62 -12.46 -3.81
N SER A 186 -16.22 -13.64 -3.91
CA SER A 186 -16.42 -14.39 -5.15
C SER A 186 -17.68 -14.00 -5.93
N SER A 187 -18.34 -12.88 -5.61
CA SER A 187 -19.68 -12.63 -6.17
C SER A 187 -19.61 -12.53 -7.69
N ASP A 188 -20.36 -13.38 -8.40
CA ASP A 188 -20.45 -13.37 -9.87
C ASP A 188 -21.07 -12.06 -10.41
N ASP A 189 -21.64 -11.24 -9.52
CA ASP A 189 -22.35 -9.99 -9.82
C ASP A 189 -21.45 -8.74 -9.97
N TRP A 190 -20.16 -8.86 -9.74
CA TRP A 190 -19.28 -7.69 -9.85
C TRP A 190 -18.97 -7.29 -11.30
N PHE A 191 -19.12 -8.22 -12.26
CA PHE A 191 -19.02 -7.90 -13.70
C PHE A 191 -20.19 -7.03 -14.18
N THR A 192 -21.34 -7.15 -13.55
CA THR A 192 -22.56 -6.36 -13.82
C THR A 192 -22.55 -5.03 -13.09
N SER A 193 -21.95 -4.95 -11.90
CA SER A 193 -22.01 -3.74 -11.05
C SER A 193 -21.20 -2.54 -11.54
N PHE A 194 -20.15 -2.74 -12.36
CA PHE A 194 -19.29 -1.63 -12.81
C PHE A 194 -19.56 -1.14 -14.24
N GLY A 195 -20.62 -1.65 -14.89
CA GLY A 195 -20.99 -1.27 -16.24
C GLY A 195 -20.06 -1.88 -17.29
N SER A 196 -20.63 -2.24 -18.44
CA SER A 196 -19.86 -2.76 -19.56
C SER A 196 -18.78 -1.75 -20.00
N PRO A 197 -17.62 -2.19 -20.51
CA PRO A 197 -16.54 -1.30 -21.01
C PRO A 197 -16.95 -0.36 -22.16
N THR A 198 -18.20 -0.45 -22.63
CA THR A 198 -18.72 0.21 -23.82
C THR A 198 -19.57 1.45 -23.51
N GLU A 199 -19.97 1.71 -22.26
CA GLU A 199 -20.92 2.81 -21.95
C GLU A 199 -20.39 3.92 -21.00
N ARG A 200 -19.13 3.85 -20.54
CA ARG A 200 -18.53 4.91 -19.71
C ARG A 200 -17.65 5.91 -20.47
N LEU A 201 -17.80 6.00 -21.79
CA LEU A 201 -17.29 7.11 -22.58
C LEU A 201 -18.43 8.13 -22.72
N ASP A 202 -18.59 9.02 -21.74
CA ASP A 202 -19.18 10.40 -21.89
C ASP A 202 -19.84 10.97 -20.61
N ALA A 203 -19.83 10.28 -19.48
CA ALA A 203 -20.16 10.93 -18.21
C ALA A 203 -18.88 11.42 -17.53
N GLY A 204 -18.55 12.69 -17.77
CA GLY A 204 -17.62 13.43 -16.93
C GLY A 204 -18.18 13.49 -15.51
N ASP A 205 -17.78 12.52 -14.69
CA ASP A 205 -17.99 12.56 -13.25
C ASP A 205 -16.60 12.70 -12.61
N ASN A 206 -16.00 13.87 -12.86
CA ASN A 206 -15.02 14.43 -11.94
C ASN A 206 -15.80 14.81 -10.68
N GLN A 207 -16.15 13.83 -9.86
CA GLN A 207 -16.49 14.11 -8.48
C GLN A 207 -15.18 14.56 -7.83
N PRO A 208 -15.06 15.83 -7.38
CA PRO A 208 -13.88 16.25 -6.65
C PRO A 208 -13.82 15.39 -5.39
N LEU A 209 -12.75 14.58 -5.27
CA LEU A 209 -12.35 14.08 -3.97
C LEU A 209 -12.21 15.32 -3.09
N SER A 210 -12.99 15.36 -2.01
CA SER A 210 -12.99 16.45 -1.05
C SER A 210 -11.55 16.83 -0.68
N ASP A 211 -11.27 18.13 -0.60
CA ASP A 211 -9.99 18.74 -0.22
C ASP A 211 -9.30 18.00 0.96
N ASP A 212 -8.54 16.97 0.62
CA ASP A 212 -7.63 16.26 1.51
C ASP A 212 -6.22 16.83 1.31
N GLU A 213 -6.10 18.17 1.32
CA GLU A 213 -4.83 18.91 1.21
C GLU A 213 -3.77 18.38 2.18
N GLU A 214 -4.18 17.93 3.38
CA GLU A 214 -3.25 17.38 4.39
C GLU A 214 -2.72 15.98 4.06
N GLY A 215 -3.51 15.12 3.41
CA GLY A 215 -3.07 13.78 3.01
C GLY A 215 -2.09 13.85 1.83
N ALA A 216 -2.39 14.74 0.87
CA ALA A 216 -1.48 15.10 -0.21
C ALA A 216 -0.21 15.77 0.34
N SER A 217 -0.33 16.66 1.33
CA SER A 217 0.81 17.35 1.97
C SER A 217 1.75 16.40 2.72
N LEU A 218 1.27 15.28 3.27
CA LEU A 218 2.17 14.31 3.92
C LEU A 218 2.81 13.36 2.92
N GLN A 219 2.07 12.84 1.93
CA GLN A 219 2.69 12.11 0.81
C GLN A 219 3.76 12.97 0.12
N ALA A 220 3.47 14.26 -0.06
CA ALA A 220 4.39 15.29 -0.52
C ALA A 220 5.62 15.50 0.37
N LEU A 221 5.43 15.68 1.67
CA LEU A 221 6.52 15.88 2.63
C LEU A 221 7.47 14.68 2.64
N PHE A 222 6.95 13.47 2.51
CA PHE A 222 7.77 12.25 2.41
C PHE A 222 8.35 12.02 1.02
N LEU A 223 7.71 12.54 -0.06
CA LEU A 223 8.29 12.57 -1.41
C LEU A 223 9.47 13.57 -1.48
N GLU A 224 9.37 14.73 -0.83
CA GLU A 224 10.45 15.73 -0.75
C GLU A 224 11.69 15.21 -0.02
N GLU A 225 11.53 14.49 1.11
CA GLU A 225 12.65 13.87 1.82
C GLU A 225 13.38 12.79 0.99
N GLU A 226 12.70 12.17 0.04
CA GLU A 226 13.20 11.06 -0.77
C GLU A 226 13.81 11.52 -2.11
N GLU A 227 13.23 12.54 -2.77
CA GLU A 227 13.86 13.20 -3.92
C GLU A 227 15.17 13.89 -3.51
N LEU A 228 15.26 14.46 -2.31
CA LEU A 228 16.50 15.03 -1.78
C LEU A 228 17.63 13.98 -1.63
N LYS A 229 17.30 12.72 -1.32
CA LYS A 229 18.29 11.63 -1.29
C LYS A 229 18.66 11.12 -2.69
N PHE A 230 17.69 11.09 -3.61
CA PHE A 230 17.91 10.59 -4.97
C PHE A 230 18.79 11.53 -5.81
N VAL A 231 18.76 12.84 -5.53
CA VAL A 231 19.62 13.84 -6.18
C VAL A 231 21.06 13.79 -5.63
N ASP A 232 21.26 13.46 -4.35
CA ASP A 232 22.58 13.38 -3.71
C ASP A 232 23.39 12.15 -4.18
N ASP A 233 22.72 11.04 -4.50
CA ASP A 233 23.36 9.83 -5.06
C ASP A 233 23.61 9.91 -6.59
N MET A 234 23.15 10.98 -7.24
CA MET A 234 23.39 11.26 -8.67
C MET A 234 24.53 12.25 -8.90
N ASP A 235 25.45 12.38 -7.94
CA ASP A 235 26.68 13.14 -8.15
C ASP A 235 27.46 12.54 -9.32
N VAL A 236 27.45 13.34 -10.38
CA VAL A 236 27.80 13.03 -11.74
C VAL A 236 29.30 12.78 -11.81
N ASP A 237 29.71 11.61 -12.30
CA ASP A 237 30.99 11.48 -13.00
C ASP A 237 30.94 12.41 -14.22
N LEU A 238 31.23 13.68 -14.00
CA LEU A 238 31.49 14.64 -15.06
C LEU A 238 32.83 14.24 -15.68
N VAL A 239 32.71 13.43 -16.71
CA VAL A 239 33.77 13.18 -17.69
C VAL A 239 34.15 14.53 -18.29
N ASP A 240 35.29 15.07 -17.85
CA ASP A 240 36.01 16.13 -18.54
C ASP A 240 36.62 15.54 -19.83
N GLU A 241 35.80 15.48 -20.88
CA GLU A 241 36.19 15.36 -22.29
C GLU A 241 35.64 16.62 -22.97
N ASP A 242 36.34 17.40 -23.78
CA ASP A 242 37.67 17.39 -24.35
C ASP A 242 37.79 18.79 -25.00
N ASP A 243 39.00 19.28 -25.28
CA ASP A 243 39.31 20.04 -26.50
C ASP A 243 40.73 20.60 -26.41
N ALA A 244 41.67 19.68 -26.59
CA ALA A 244 42.94 20.01 -27.21
C ALA A 244 42.75 20.12 -28.73
N ASN A 245 42.72 21.37 -29.21
CA ASN A 245 43.46 21.93 -30.34
C ASN A 245 43.81 21.02 -31.56
N PRO A 246 43.49 21.45 -32.79
CA PRO A 246 44.39 21.29 -33.93
C PRO A 246 45.41 22.44 -34.05
#